data_AF-A0A3D5CTZ8-F1
#
_entry.id   AF-A0A3D5CTZ8-F1
#
_cell.length_a   1.000
_cell.length_b   1.000
_cell.length_c   1.000
_cell.angle_alpha   90.00
_cell.angle_beta   90.00
_cell.angle_gamma   90.00
#
_symmetry.space_group_name_H-M   'P 1'
#
loop_
_entity.id
_entity.type
_entity.pdbx_description
1 polymer ?
#
loop_
_entity_poly.entity_id
_entity_poly.type
_entity_poly.pdbx_seq_one_letter_code
_entity_poly.pdbx_strand_id
1 'polypeptide(L)'
;KVGIVAFEEGYITITDYPRADRAEIIFNDGTKEWIESGSTAQAMNYEIENMVKTIKGELPNRSLFLTHDVIEILDGMQKLWQK
;
A
#
# COMPACT_ATOMS: atom_id res chain seq x y z
N LYS A 1 -1.87 11.86 2.73
CA LYS A 1 -1.98 11.87 1.24
C LYS A 1 -3.16 10.97 0.87
N VAL A 2 -3.84 11.20 -0.24
CA VAL A 2 -5.00 10.39 -0.67
C VAL A 2 -4.57 9.44 -1.79
N GLY A 3 -4.83 8.15 -1.62
CA GLY A 3 -4.70 7.16 -2.68
C GLY A 3 -6.07 6.89 -3.32
N ILE A 4 -6.13 6.81 -4.63
CA ILE A 4 -7.36 6.46 -5.36
C ILE A 4 -7.04 5.28 -6.27
N VAL A 5 -7.87 4.24 -6.21
CA VAL A 5 -7.80 3.08 -7.11
C VAL A 5 -9.12 2.99 -7.86
N ALA A 6 -9.07 3.11 -9.18
CA ALA A 6 -10.24 3.09 -10.03
C ALA A 6 -10.46 1.70 -10.64
N PHE A 7 -11.71 1.25 -10.65
CA PHE A 7 -12.18 0.00 -11.21
C PHE A 7 -13.34 0.26 -12.18
N GLU A 8 -13.80 -0.78 -12.88
CA GLU A 8 -14.91 -0.66 -13.84
C GLU A 8 -16.24 -0.30 -13.15
N GLU A 9 -16.50 -0.88 -11.98
CA GLU A 9 -17.77 -0.74 -11.24
C GLU A 9 -17.75 0.37 -10.16
N GLY A 10 -16.64 1.10 -10.02
CA GLY A 10 -16.49 2.14 -9.02
C GLY A 10 -15.04 2.47 -8.71
N TYR A 11 -14.80 3.20 -7.62
CA TYR A 11 -13.46 3.54 -7.18
C TYR A 11 -13.33 3.50 -5.66
N ILE A 12 -12.11 3.23 -5.20
CA ILE A 12 -11.75 3.16 -3.78
C ILE A 12 -10.89 4.36 -3.44
N THR A 13 -11.27 5.10 -2.40
CA THR A 13 -10.55 6.24 -1.86
C THR A 13 -9.95 5.89 -0.50
N ILE A 14 -8.65 6.05 -0.36
CA ILE A 14 -7.90 5.75 0.86
C ILE A 14 -7.33 7.07 1.39
N THR A 15 -7.94 7.58 2.46
CA THR A 15 -7.45 8.78 3.16
C THR A 15 -6.28 8.40 4.05
N ASP A 16 -5.22 9.22 4.05
CA ASP A 16 -4.02 9.04 4.90
C ASP A 16 -3.10 7.87 4.52
N TYR A 17 -3.09 7.50 3.23
CA TYR A 17 -2.09 6.59 2.69
C TYR A 17 -0.66 7.11 2.92
N PRO A 18 0.29 6.25 3.37
CA PRO A 18 0.21 4.79 3.50
C PRO A 18 -0.24 4.23 4.87
N ARG A 19 -0.59 5.10 5.83
CA ARG A 19 -0.92 4.71 7.21
C ARG A 19 -2.42 4.77 7.48
N ALA A 20 -3.24 4.51 6.47
CA ALA A 20 -4.69 4.54 6.57
C ALA A 20 -5.23 3.34 7.36
N ASP A 21 -6.26 3.56 8.17
CA ASP A 21 -7.04 2.51 8.85
C ASP A 21 -8.46 2.35 8.27
N ARG A 22 -8.84 3.21 7.33
CA ARG A 22 -10.13 3.17 6.62
C ARG A 22 -10.01 3.52 5.15
N ALA A 23 -10.93 2.98 4.35
CA ALA A 23 -11.12 3.30 2.93
C ALA A 23 -12.62 3.45 2.61
N GLU A 24 -12.94 4.35 1.69
CA GLU A 24 -14.30 4.55 1.16
C GLU A 24 -14.38 3.91 -0.24
N ILE A 25 -15.34 3.02 -0.46
CA ILE A 25 -15.71 2.51 -1.78
C ILE A 25 -16.89 3.33 -2.28
N ILE A 26 -16.80 3.78 -3.53
CA ILE A 26 -17.87 4.49 -4.22
C ILE A 26 -18.19 3.71 -5.49
N PHE A 27 -19.42 3.21 -5.57
CA PHE A 27 -19.91 2.45 -6.71
C PHE A 27 -20.52 3.37 -7.77
N ASN A 28 -20.63 2.87 -8.99
CA ASN A 28 -21.19 3.61 -10.13
C ASN A 28 -22.67 4.00 -9.93
N ASP A 29 -23.40 3.26 -9.10
CA ASP A 29 -24.78 3.55 -8.73
C ASP A 29 -24.92 4.67 -7.68
N GLY A 30 -23.78 5.21 -7.20
CA GLY A 30 -23.70 6.25 -6.20
C GLY A 30 -23.74 5.74 -4.76
N THR A 31 -23.84 4.43 -4.55
CA THR A 31 -23.73 3.84 -3.21
C THR A 31 -22.31 3.93 -2.68
N LYS A 32 -22.21 3.95 -1.36
CA LYS A 32 -20.93 4.10 -0.66
C LYS A 32 -20.81 3.11 0.48
N GLU A 33 -19.62 2.55 0.63
CA GLU A 33 -19.30 1.61 1.69
C GLU A 33 -17.97 1.97 2.34
N TRP A 34 -17.89 1.78 3.66
CA TRP A 34 -16.65 1.97 4.41
C TRP A 34 -16.03 0.61 4.73
N ILE A 35 -14.74 0.49 4.47
CA ILE A 35 -13.92 -0.64 4.93
C ILE A 35 -12.94 -0.11 5.96
N GLU A 36 -13.01 -0.66 7.17
CA GLU A 36 -12.06 -0.40 8.25
C GLU A 36 -11.20 -1.63 8.49
N SER A 37 -9.89 -1.44 8.54
CA SER A 37 -8.95 -2.54 8.75
C SER A 37 -7.67 -2.06 9.43
N GLY A 38 -7.36 -2.68 10.57
CA GLY A 38 -6.16 -2.40 11.34
C GLY A 38 -6.27 -1.15 12.20
N SER A 39 -5.12 -0.67 12.67
CA SER A 39 -5.01 0.55 13.48
C SER A 39 -3.76 1.31 13.10
N THR A 40 -3.93 2.59 12.74
CA THR A 40 -2.82 3.50 12.44
C THR A 40 -1.79 3.56 13.56
N ALA A 41 -2.24 3.53 14.83
CA ALA A 41 -1.38 3.56 16.00
C ALA A 41 -0.48 2.31 16.13
N GLN A 42 -0.86 1.19 15.51
CA GLN A 42 -0.12 -0.07 15.52
C GLN A 42 0.74 -0.28 14.27
N ALA A 43 0.76 0.68 13.34
CA ALA A 43 1.38 0.48 12.03
C ALA A 43 2.86 0.08 12.10
N MET A 44 3.63 0.67 13.02
CA MET A 44 5.03 0.30 13.25
C MET A 44 5.17 -1.12 13.85
N ASN A 45 4.25 -1.50 14.74
CA ASN A 45 4.29 -2.82 15.37
C ASN A 45 4.01 -3.93 14.33
N TYR A 46 3.12 -3.69 13.37
CA TYR A 46 2.88 -4.62 12.27
C TYR A 46 4.13 -4.83 11.40
N GLU A 47 4.90 -3.77 11.13
CA GLU A 47 6.15 -3.88 10.37
C GLU A 47 7.21 -4.70 11.13
N ILE A 48 7.36 -4.45 12.43
CA ILE A 48 8.27 -5.20 13.30
C ILE A 48 7.85 -6.68 13.37
N GLU A 49 6.57 -6.95 13.58
CA GLU A 49 6.04 -8.32 13.63
C GLU A 49 6.30 -9.06 12.31
N ASN A 50 6.02 -8.42 11.18
CA ASN A 50 6.27 -8.99 9.85
C ASN A 50 7.77 -9.28 9.63
N MET A 51 8.66 -8.38 10.06
CA MET A 51 10.11 -8.58 9.99
C MET A 51 10.55 -9.77 10.84
N VAL A 52 10.08 -9.86 12.09
CA VAL A 52 10.40 -10.97 13.00
C VAL A 52 9.94 -12.31 12.42
N LYS A 53 8.70 -12.40 11.93
CA LYS A 53 8.18 -13.63 11.29
C LYS A 53 8.98 -14.03 10.06
N THR A 54 9.39 -13.04 9.25
CA THR A 54 10.22 -13.28 8.07
C THR A 54 11.60 -13.83 8.45
N ILE A 55 12.26 -13.25 9.45
CA ILE A 55 13.58 -13.71 9.94
C ILE A 55 13.50 -15.12 10.53
N LYS A 56 12.40 -15.44 11.24
CA LYS A 56 12.15 -16.78 11.78
C LYS A 56 11.83 -17.83 10.73
N GLY A 57 11.66 -17.43 9.46
CA GLY A 57 11.27 -18.33 8.36
C GLY A 57 9.80 -18.73 8.37
N GLU A 58 8.97 -18.08 9.19
CA GLU A 58 7.52 -18.34 9.26
C GLU A 58 6.78 -17.75 8.06
N LEU A 59 7.35 -16.71 7.44
CA LEU A 59 6.82 -16.07 6.23
C LEU A 59 7.93 -15.89 5.20
N PRO A 60 7.65 -16.14 3.90
CA PRO A 60 8.61 -15.84 2.84
C PRO A 60 8.80 -14.32 2.70
N ASN A 61 10.03 -13.88 2.45
CA ASN A 61 10.32 -12.46 2.21
C ASN A 61 9.84 -12.05 0.81
N ARG A 62 8.62 -11.51 0.73
CA ARG A 62 8.06 -10.95 -0.51
C ARG A 62 8.47 -9.50 -0.75
N SER A 63 8.87 -8.78 0.30
CA SER A 63 9.15 -7.34 0.25
C SER A 63 10.50 -7.03 -0.40
N LEU A 64 11.48 -7.94 -0.32
CA LEU A 64 12.81 -7.73 -0.91
C LEU A 64 12.76 -7.60 -2.43
N PHE A 65 11.98 -8.47 -3.09
CA PHE A 65 11.77 -8.42 -4.53
C PHE A 65 11.15 -7.09 -4.95
N LEU A 66 10.06 -6.69 -4.30
CA LEU A 66 9.39 -5.41 -4.57
C LEU A 66 10.30 -4.20 -4.34
N THR A 67 11.17 -4.28 -3.32
CA THR A 67 12.14 -3.21 -3.03
C THR A 67 13.14 -3.06 -4.17
N HIS A 68 13.63 -4.18 -4.71
CA HIS A 68 14.54 -4.15 -5.86
C HIS A 68 13.87 -3.53 -7.09
N ASP A 69 12.66 -3.97 -7.44
CA ASP A 69 11.91 -3.45 -8.59
C ASP A 69 11.65 -1.94 -8.47
N VAL A 70 11.26 -1.47 -7.28
CA VAL A 70 11.04 -0.03 -7.05
C VAL A 70 12.34 0.76 -7.23
N ILE A 71 13.47 0.26 -6.72
CA ILE A 71 14.77 0.91 -6.89
C ILE A 71 15.15 0.97 -8.37
N GLU A 72 14.94 -0.12 -9.12
CA GLU A 72 15.22 -0.15 -10.55
C GLU A 72 14.41 0.89 -11.33
N ILE A 73 13.12 1.03 -11.01
CA ILE A 73 12.25 2.07 -11.60
C ILE A 73 12.79 3.47 -11.27
N LEU A 74 13.13 3.74 -10.02
CA LEU A 74 13.65 5.04 -9.59
C LEU A 74 14.98 5.39 -10.27
N ASP A 75 15.88 4.42 -10.39
CA ASP A 75 17.15 4.55 -11.13
C ASP A 75 16.91 4.85 -12.62
N GLY A 76 15.94 4.16 -13.23
CA GLY A 76 15.53 4.38 -14.61
C GLY A 76 15.00 5.81 -14.83
N MET A 77 14.12 6.28 -13.94
CA MET A 77 13.59 7.64 -13.98
C MET A 77 14.69 8.69 -13.83
N GLN A 78 15.64 8.49 -12.91
CA GLN A 78 16.76 9.41 -12.71
C GLN A 78 17.60 9.56 -13.99
N LYS A 79 17.93 8.45 -14.65
CA LYS A 79 18.68 8.46 -15.92
C LYS A 79 17.94 9.15 -17.05
N LEU A 80 16.61 8.99 -17.13
CA LEU A 80 15.78 9.68 -18.11
C LEU A 80 15.76 11.20 -17.90
N TRP A 81 15.73 11.67 -16.65
CA TRP A 81 15.75 13.11 -16.33
C TRP A 81 17.10 13.81 -16.57
N GLN A 82 18.20 13.05 -16.65
CA GLN A 82 19.53 13.61 -16.95
C GLN A 82 19.80 13.74 -18.46
N LYS A 83 18.87 13.33 -19.32
CA LYS A 83 18.88 13.62 -20.76
C LYS A 83 18.07 14.87 -21.07
#